data_AF-A0A660UHV9-F1
#
_entry.id   AF-A0A660UHV9-F1
#
_cell.length_a   1.000
_cell.length_b   1.000
_cell.length_c   1.000
_cell.angle_alpha   90.00
_cell.angle_beta   90.00
_cell.angle_gamma   90.00
#
_symmetry.space_group_name_H-M   'P 1'
#
loop_
_entity.id
_entity.type
_entity.pdbx_description
1 polymer ?
#
loop_
_entity_poly.entity_id
_entity_poly.type
_entity_poly.pdbx_seq_one_letter_code
_entity_poly.pdbx_strand_id
1 'polypeptide(L)'
;MLEAMACGKPVVSATSLKPEESRIVLHGETGLLVPRDEIEKLAEAICKLVDDPDLRRRMGEAGRRRAEELFGRERMARETEAIYEELIRRR
;
A
#
# COMPACT_ATOMS: atom_id res chain seq x y z
N MET A 1 6.60 -2.66 1.87
CA MET A 1 5.57 -1.62 1.63
C MET A 1 4.45 -1.70 2.64
N LEU A 2 3.77 -2.85 2.78
CA LEU A 2 2.61 -3.00 3.67
C LEU A 2 2.90 -2.64 5.15
N GLU A 3 4.04 -3.08 5.70
CA GLU A 3 4.43 -2.74 7.07
C GLU A 3 4.62 -1.23 7.28
N ALA A 4 5.25 -0.55 6.30
CA ALA A 4 5.40 0.90 6.33
C ALA A 4 4.04 1.61 6.30
N MET A 5 3.12 1.13 5.46
CA MET A 5 1.75 1.63 5.41
C MET A 5 1.02 1.42 6.74
N ALA A 6 1.12 0.22 7.34
CA ALA A 6 0.54 -0.08 8.65
C ALA A 6 1.10 0.82 9.77
N CYS A 7 2.39 1.19 9.68
CA CYS A 7 3.04 2.16 10.56
C CYS A 7 2.69 3.63 10.24
N GLY A 8 1.75 3.90 9.33
CA GLY A 8 1.33 5.24 8.96
C GLY A 8 2.38 6.03 8.20
N LYS A 9 3.24 5.35 7.42
CA LYS A 9 4.29 5.99 6.62
C LYS A 9 3.94 5.95 5.13
N PRO A 10 4.07 7.09 4.42
CA PRO A 10 3.92 7.08 2.97
C PRO A 10 5.04 6.25 2.34
N VAL A 11 4.70 5.55 1.26
CA VAL A 11 5.63 4.71 0.52
C VAL A 11 6.01 5.39 -0.79
N VAL A 12 7.30 5.42 -1.12
CA VAL A 12 7.78 5.69 -2.47
C VAL A 12 8.22 4.36 -3.07
N SER A 13 7.63 3.99 -4.22
CA SER A 13 7.93 2.73 -4.90
C SER A 13 8.10 2.95 -6.38
N ALA A 14 8.90 2.11 -7.04
CA ALA A 14 8.91 2.06 -8.48
C ALA A 14 7.55 1.57 -9.01
N THR A 15 7.11 2.10 -10.15
CA THR A 15 5.96 1.60 -10.89
C THR A 15 6.24 0.15 -11.30
N SER A 16 5.35 -0.77 -10.97
CA SER A 16 5.51 -2.17 -11.40
C SER A 16 5.13 -2.33 -12.87
N LEU A 17 5.81 -3.26 -13.56
CA LEU A 17 5.40 -3.75 -14.87
C LEU A 17 4.11 -4.59 -14.79
N LYS A 18 3.72 -5.01 -13.58
CA LYS A 18 2.48 -5.73 -13.30
C LYS A 18 1.48 -4.78 -12.62
N PRO A 19 0.38 -4.40 -13.31
CA PRO A 19 -0.60 -3.46 -12.77
C PRO A 19 -1.19 -3.89 -11.41
N GLU A 20 -1.30 -5.20 -11.14
CA GLU A 20 -1.75 -5.71 -9.84
C GLU A 20 -0.87 -5.32 -8.65
N GLU A 21 0.45 -5.22 -8.82
CA GLU A 21 1.37 -4.82 -7.74
C GLU A 21 1.28 -3.32 -7.44
N SER A 22 0.95 -2.51 -8.46
CA SER A 22 0.65 -1.08 -8.33
C SER A 22 -0.67 -0.82 -7.58
N ARG A 23 -1.45 -1.84 -7.21
CA ARG A 23 -2.67 -1.68 -6.40
C ARG A 23 -2.38 -1.48 -4.92
N ILE A 24 -1.18 -1.84 -4.43
CA ILE A 24 -0.85 -1.68 -3.01
C ILE A 24 -0.69 -0.20 -2.67
N VAL A 25 0.09 0.53 -3.47
CA VAL A 25 0.33 1.97 -3.32
C VAL A 25 -0.47 2.73 -4.37
N LEU A 26 -1.44 3.52 -3.93
CA LEU A 26 -2.18 4.43 -4.79
C LEU A 26 -1.39 5.73 -4.95
N HIS A 27 -0.85 5.97 -6.15
CA HIS A 27 -0.07 7.15 -6.46
C HIS A 27 -0.85 8.43 -6.14
N GLY A 28 -0.25 9.32 -5.34
CA GLY A 28 -0.86 10.59 -4.93
C GLY A 28 -1.78 10.48 -3.70
N GLU A 29 -2.17 9.27 -3.30
CA GLU A 29 -3.11 9.05 -2.19
C GLU A 29 -2.43 8.37 -0.99
N THR A 30 -1.83 7.19 -1.18
CA THR A 30 -1.19 6.43 -0.09
C THR A 30 0.34 6.45 -0.19
N GLY A 31 0.87 7.08 -1.23
CA GLY A 31 2.29 7.14 -1.54
C GLY A 31 2.56 7.69 -2.93
N LEU A 32 3.79 7.55 -3.40
CA LEU A 32 4.23 8.00 -4.72
C LEU A 32 4.82 6.82 -5.50
N LEU A 33 4.34 6.67 -6.73
CA LEU A 33 4.92 5.78 -7.73
C LEU A 33 5.85 6.56 -8.64
N VAL A 34 7.08 6.08 -8.82
CA VAL A 34 8.09 6.68 -9.71
C VAL A 34 8.51 5.67 -10.79
N PRO A 35 8.94 6.10 -11.98
CA PRO A 35 9.46 5.18 -12.98
C PRO A 35 10.63 4.35 -12.45
N ARG A 36 10.79 3.14 -12.98
CA ARG A 36 11.94 2.29 -12.67
C ARG A 36 13.21 2.90 -13.30
N ASP A 37 14.33 2.78 -12.61
CA ASP A 37 15.65 3.23 -13.07
C ASP A 37 15.78 4.75 -13.30
N GLU A 38 14.83 5.55 -12.82
CA GLU A 38 14.89 7.03 -12.81
C GLU A 38 15.22 7.55 -11.41
N ILE A 39 16.51 7.65 -11.09
CA ILE A 39 17.01 8.03 -9.76
C ILE A 39 16.58 9.47 -9.40
N GLU A 40 16.59 10.37 -10.37
CA GLU A 40 16.19 11.76 -10.20
C GLU A 40 14.73 11.85 -9.75
N LYS A 41 13.84 11.02 -10.32
CA LYS A 41 12.43 10.96 -9.93
C LYS A 41 12.22 10.39 -8.54
N LEU A 42 13.03 9.40 -8.15
CA LEU A 42 13.02 8.88 -6.79
C LEU A 42 13.43 9.98 -5.79
N ALA A 43 14.51 10.71 -6.07
CA ALA A 43 14.99 11.80 -5.23
C ALA A 43 13.94 12.92 -5.10
N GLU A 44 13.36 13.37 -6.23
CA GLU A 44 12.27 14.36 -6.25
C GLU A 44 11.09 13.93 -5.37
N ALA A 45 10.66 12.68 -5.46
CA ALA A 45 9.55 12.15 -4.68
C ALA A 45 9.86 12.10 -3.17
N ILE A 46 11.09 11.72 -2.80
CA ILE A 46 11.53 11.71 -1.40
C ILE A 46 11.58 13.14 -0.85
N CYS A 47 12.23 14.07 -1.56
CA CYS A 47 12.32 15.48 -1.16
C CYS A 47 10.93 16.09 -0.99
N LYS A 48 10.01 15.86 -1.93
CA LYS A 48 8.62 16.32 -1.82
C LYS A 48 7.94 15.87 -0.52
N LEU A 49 8.15 14.62 -0.09
CA LEU A 49 7.59 14.12 1.17
C LEU A 49 8.32 14.65 2.40
N VAL A 50 9.61 14.99 2.30
CA VAL A 50 10.38 15.60 3.40
C VAL A 50 9.91 17.05 3.61
N ASP A 51 9.78 17.80 2.52
CA ASP A 51 9.47 19.23 2.53
C ASP A 51 7.99 19.54 2.83
N ASP A 52 7.07 18.61 2.53
CA ASP A 52 5.64 18.75 2.80
C ASP A 52 5.18 17.79 3.93
N PRO A 53 5.22 18.22 5.20
CA PRO A 53 4.82 17.38 6.33
C PRO A 53 3.32 17.01 6.33
N ASP A 54 2.46 17.87 5.79
CA ASP A 54 1.02 17.62 5.72
C ASP A 54 0.68 16.58 4.65
N LEU A 55 1.31 16.66 3.48
CA LEU A 55 1.23 15.60 2.47
C LEU A 55 1.73 14.27 3.03
N ARG A 56 2.91 14.28 3.69
CA ARG A 56 3.50 13.09 4.30
C ARG A 56 2.54 12.44 5.31
N ARG A 57 1.91 13.24 6.17
CA ARG A 57 0.93 12.75 7.14
C ARG A 57 -0.33 12.21 6.48
N ARG A 58 -0.93 12.96 5.56
CA ARG A 58 -2.16 12.54 4.85
C ARG A 58 -1.96 11.22 4.11
N MET A 59 -0.86 11.08 3.38
CA MET A 59 -0.54 9.85 2.65
C MET A 59 -0.26 8.68 3.59
N GLY A 60 0.45 8.91 4.69
CA GLY A 60 0.70 7.89 5.70
C GLY A 60 -0.60 7.37 6.34
N GLU A 61 -1.51 8.27 6.73
CA GLU A 61 -2.81 7.92 7.29
C GLU A 61 -3.68 7.15 6.30
N ALA A 62 -3.72 7.60 5.03
CA ALA A 62 -4.44 6.90 3.97
C ALA A 62 -3.85 5.50 3.71
N GLY A 63 -2.52 5.39 3.69
CA GLY A 63 -1.83 4.12 3.56
C GLY A 63 -2.15 3.15 4.70
N ARG A 64 -2.20 3.64 5.94
CA ARG A 64 -2.57 2.83 7.10
C ARG A 64 -3.98 2.28 7.01
N ARG A 65 -4.97 3.14 6.74
CA ARG A 65 -6.36 2.71 6.56
C ARG A 65 -6.47 1.61 5.50
N ARG A 66 -5.83 1.84 4.35
CA ARG A 66 -5.79 0.85 3.25
C ARG A 66 -5.15 -0.48 3.66
N ALA A 67 -4.04 -0.44 4.41
CA ALA A 67 -3.37 -1.64 4.88
C ALA A 67 -4.26 -2.45 5.84
N GLU A 68 -4.94 -1.78 6.76
CA GLU A 68 -5.87 -2.38 7.71
C GLU A 68 -7.11 -2.96 6.99
N GLU A 69 -7.68 -2.23 6.03
CA GLU A 69 -8.89 -2.63 5.30
C GLU A 69 -8.67 -3.82 4.35
N LEU A 70 -7.56 -3.83 3.60
CA LEU A 70 -7.34 -4.87 2.58
C LEU A 70 -6.56 -6.07 3.11
N PHE A 71 -5.63 -5.83 4.04
CA PHE A 71 -4.67 -6.84 4.51
C PHE A 71 -4.72 -7.03 6.03
N GLY A 72 -5.79 -6.58 6.68
CA GLY A 72 -6.03 -6.81 8.10
C GLY A 72 -6.12 -8.31 8.41
N ARG A 73 -5.40 -8.74 9.46
CA ARG A 73 -5.31 -10.15 9.88
C ARG A 73 -6.68 -10.81 10.05
N GLU A 74 -7.62 -10.11 10.68
CA GLU A 74 -8.96 -10.63 10.93
C GLU A 74 -9.76 -10.84 9.64
N ARG A 75 -9.65 -9.91 8.68
CA ARG A 75 -10.31 -10.05 7.37
C ARG A 75 -9.76 -11.25 6.63
N MET A 76 -8.43 -11.36 6.55
CA MET A 76 -7.77 -12.48 5.86
C MET A 76 -8.13 -13.82 6.51
N ALA A 77 -8.20 -13.87 7.85
CA ALA A 77 -8.62 -15.06 8.57
C ALA A 77 -10.06 -15.45 8.22
N ARG A 78 -11.01 -14.50 8.29
CA ARG A 78 -12.42 -14.72 7.94
C ARG A 78 -12.61 -15.18 6.50
N GLU A 79 -11.92 -14.56 5.55
CA GLU A 79 -12.00 -14.95 4.14
C GLU A 79 -11.46 -16.37 3.90
N THR A 80 -10.38 -16.73 4.58
CA THR A 80 -9.81 -18.07 4.50
C THR A 80 -10.74 -19.11 5.14
N GLU A 81 -11.30 -18.80 6.30
CA GLU A 81 -12.25 -19.64 7.01
C GLU A 81 -13.51 -19.91 6.18
N ALA A 82 -14.08 -18.87 5.56
CA ALA A 82 -15.24 -18.99 4.68
C ALA A 82 -15.01 -19.98 3.53
N ILE A 83 -13.81 -19.98 2.94
CA ILE A 83 -13.43 -20.94 1.89
C ILE A 83 -13.38 -22.37 2.45
N TYR A 84 -12.79 -22.56 3.64
CA TYR A 84 -12.77 -23.88 4.28
C TYR A 84 -14.18 -24.39 4.62
N GLU A 85 -15.05 -23.53 5.15
CA GLU A 85 -16.45 -23.87 5.44
C GLU A 85 -17.24 -24.23 4.17
N GLU A 86 -16.99 -23.53 3.06
CA GLU A 86 -17.60 -23.84 1.77
C GLU A 86 -17.16 -25.22 1.27
N LEU A 87 -15.86 -25.52 1.34
CA LEU A 87 -15.30 -26.80 0.90
C LEU A 87 -15.78 -27.97 1.77
N ILE A 88 -15.95 -27.76 3.08
CA ILE A 88 -16.51 -28.76 3.99
C ILE A 88 -17.98 -29.03 3.67
N ARG A 89 -18.78 -28.00 3.36
CA ARG A 89 -20.21 -28.13 3.01
C ARG A 89 -20.50 -28.77 1.66
N ARG A 90 -19.54 -28.75 0.73
CA ARG A 90 -19.67 -29.37 -0.60
C ARG A 90 -19.41 -30.88 -0.60
N ARG A 91 -19.21 -31.48 0.57
CA ARG A 91 -18.94 -32.91 0.77
C ARG A 91 -20.16 -33.62 1.33
#